data_AF-A0A535VV48-F1
#
_entry.id   AF-A0A535VV48-F1
#
_cell.length_a   1.000
_cell.length_b   1.000
_cell.length_c   1.000
_cell.angle_alpha   90.00
_cell.angle_beta   90.00
_cell.angle_gamma   90.00
#
_symmetry.space_group_name_H-M   'P 1'
#
loop_
_entity.id
_entity.type
_entity.pdbx_description
1 polymer ?
#
loop_
_entity_poly.entity_id
_entity_poly.type
_entity_poly.pdbx_seq_one_letter_code
_entity_poly.pdbx_strand_id
1 'polypeptide(L)'
;MVAERRDRRPPEHRARLAPEEYVRGGVGDLDPQIVAEADDADADEIGQVGQVAQPLLQPELGRLGATAEPAQPIDQDLARPAGGDGVALAGYGALGLAQRLVDLLEGPAARPGESERDGDGNGLQRDEDDDDVVHRREHCTPDAPRATLPLVPMRLRLIPREERFFDMFAEDAANVLGAARLFEAMLRSYDAPEQRALEIRDAEHRGDEISHEIGRRLESTFVTPFDREDIHGLISALDDVLDFIEECADTFILYRIEAPTAVAVQQASIIVKQCEQLQEALANLRGFKGLERYWIEVHRLENEGDQLARKAIADLFAGGGHPIELIKWKDVYALLEETIDKCEDVANIIERITIKHA
;
A
#
# COMPACT_ATOMS: atom_id res chain seq x y z
N MET A 1 -9.86 65.84 -36.85
CA MET A 1 -8.80 65.16 -36.10
C MET A 1 -9.31 63.77 -35.74
N VAL A 2 -8.49 62.74 -36.01
CA VAL A 2 -8.62 61.29 -35.68
C VAL A 2 -9.79 60.57 -36.41
N ALA A 3 -9.57 59.87 -37.55
CA ALA A 3 -9.10 58.46 -37.72
C ALA A 3 -10.02 57.46 -36.99
N GLU A 4 -10.60 56.41 -37.57
CA GLU A 4 -9.96 55.36 -38.36
C GLU A 4 -10.95 54.46 -39.17
N ARG A 5 -10.36 53.51 -39.91
CA ARG A 5 -10.80 52.80 -41.12
C ARG A 5 -11.77 51.63 -40.85
N ARG A 6 -12.91 51.60 -41.54
CA ARG A 6 -13.27 50.73 -42.71
C ARG A 6 -13.32 49.22 -42.43
N ASP A 7 -14.50 48.78 -42.01
CA ASP A 7 -15.06 47.43 -42.23
C ASP A 7 -15.71 47.36 -43.63
N ARG A 8 -15.39 46.33 -44.41
CA ARG A 8 -16.09 45.97 -45.66
C ARG A 8 -16.08 44.44 -45.84
N ARG A 9 -17.22 43.81 -45.54
CA ARG A 9 -17.75 42.59 -46.20
C ARG A 9 -18.04 42.88 -47.71
N PRO A 10 -18.51 41.97 -48.62
CA PRO A 10 -19.23 40.68 -48.43
C PRO A 10 -18.95 39.61 -49.56
N PRO A 11 -19.87 38.75 -50.08
CA PRO A 11 -19.98 37.33 -49.69
C PRO A 11 -20.19 36.29 -50.85
N GLU A 12 -20.33 35.01 -50.45
CA GLU A 12 -20.99 33.81 -51.09
C GLU A 12 -20.54 33.22 -52.46
N HIS A 13 -20.33 31.88 -52.50
CA HIS A 13 -21.11 30.95 -53.37
C HIS A 13 -20.90 29.46 -53.01
N ARG A 14 -22.01 28.70 -53.04
CA ARG A 14 -22.26 27.26 -52.72
C ARG A 14 -21.39 26.21 -53.44
N ALA A 15 -21.17 25.05 -52.80
CA ALA A 15 -21.44 23.70 -53.34
C ALA A 15 -21.34 22.57 -52.28
N ARG A 16 -22.10 21.49 -52.48
CA ARG A 16 -22.30 20.30 -51.63
C ARG A 16 -21.20 19.23 -51.81
N LEU A 17 -21.15 18.27 -50.86
CA LEU A 17 -20.89 16.81 -50.96
C LEU A 17 -19.74 16.29 -50.06
N ALA A 18 -20.03 15.25 -49.26
CA ALA A 18 -19.05 14.34 -48.61
C ALA A 18 -18.60 13.26 -49.62
N PRO A 19 -17.43 12.58 -49.47
CA PRO A 19 -17.37 11.36 -48.62
C PRO A 19 -15.97 10.97 -48.04
N GLU A 20 -15.97 9.85 -47.34
CA GLU A 20 -14.88 8.98 -46.84
C GLU A 20 -13.74 8.71 -47.85
N GLU A 21 -12.49 8.61 -47.36
CA GLU A 21 -11.40 7.67 -47.78
C GLU A 21 -10.06 8.10 -47.16
N TYR A 22 -9.53 7.34 -46.18
CA TYR A 22 -8.12 7.43 -45.78
C TYR A 22 -7.44 6.09 -46.08
N VAL A 23 -6.63 6.10 -47.14
CA VAL A 23 -5.88 4.96 -47.67
C VAL A 23 -4.44 5.00 -47.17
N ARG A 24 -3.98 3.84 -46.68
CA ARG A 24 -2.61 3.27 -46.65
C ARG A 24 -1.41 4.23 -46.80
N GLY A 25 -0.51 4.20 -45.82
CA GLY A 25 0.91 4.55 -45.99
C GLY A 25 1.79 3.56 -45.22
N GLY A 26 2.61 2.80 -45.96
CA GLY A 26 3.52 1.78 -45.43
C GLY A 26 4.89 2.34 -45.03
N VAL A 27 5.62 1.47 -44.33
CA VAL A 27 6.97 1.64 -43.80
C VAL A 27 8.00 1.79 -44.92
N GLY A 28 8.90 2.78 -44.82
CA GLY A 28 10.08 2.92 -45.65
C GLY A 28 10.85 4.23 -45.38
N ASP A 29 12.14 4.08 -45.07
CA ASP A 29 13.23 5.07 -45.12
C ASP A 29 13.44 6.00 -43.89
N LEU A 30 14.37 5.58 -43.01
CA LEU A 30 15.11 6.47 -42.11
C LEU A 30 16.52 6.71 -42.68
N ASP A 31 16.91 7.98 -42.69
CA ASP A 31 18.13 8.60 -43.24
C ASP A 31 19.40 8.22 -42.44
N PRO A 32 20.51 7.79 -43.08
CA PRO A 32 21.72 7.35 -42.41
C PRO A 32 22.77 8.47 -42.25
N GLN A 33 22.66 9.31 -41.22
CA GLN A 33 23.76 10.20 -40.80
C GLN A 33 23.78 10.49 -39.29
N ILE A 34 24.03 9.48 -38.44
CA ILE A 34 24.75 9.65 -37.16
C ILE A 34 25.52 8.35 -36.88
N VAL A 35 26.71 8.19 -37.48
CA VAL A 35 27.72 7.19 -37.09
C VAL A 35 29.12 7.81 -37.25
N ALA A 36 29.74 8.11 -36.11
CA ALA A 36 31.18 8.30 -35.82
C ALA A 36 31.21 8.90 -34.39
N GLU A 37 31.94 8.44 -33.38
CA GLU A 37 33.28 7.88 -33.29
C GLU A 37 33.38 7.02 -32.02
N ALA A 38 34.06 5.85 -32.09
CA ALA A 38 34.89 5.29 -31.02
C ALA A 38 35.52 3.99 -31.56
N ASP A 39 36.77 4.08 -32.02
CA ASP A 39 37.66 2.95 -32.24
C ASP A 39 38.78 2.99 -31.19
N ASP A 40 39.36 1.82 -30.94
CA ASP A 40 40.57 1.48 -30.17
C ASP A 40 40.43 1.15 -28.67
N ALA A 41 40.29 -0.15 -28.36
CA ALA A 41 41.31 -0.91 -27.63
C ALA A 41 40.93 -2.41 -27.44
N ASP A 42 41.73 -3.27 -28.09
CA ASP A 42 42.21 -4.60 -27.68
C ASP A 42 41.23 -5.69 -27.19
N ALA A 43 40.98 -6.63 -28.10
CA ALA A 43 40.55 -7.99 -27.81
C ALA A 43 41.77 -8.92 -27.84
N ASP A 44 42.21 -9.41 -26.68
CA ASP A 44 42.84 -10.72 -26.52
C ASP A 44 42.82 -11.09 -25.02
N GLU A 45 42.83 -12.38 -24.73
CA GLU A 45 42.85 -13.00 -23.40
C GLU A 45 41.51 -13.17 -22.64
N ILE A 46 40.81 -14.28 -22.93
CA ILE A 46 40.79 -15.51 -22.09
C ILE A 46 39.51 -16.29 -22.42
N GLY A 47 39.71 -17.46 -23.04
CA GLY A 47 38.69 -18.49 -23.17
C GLY A 47 38.65 -19.44 -21.97
N GLN A 48 37.72 -20.40 -22.10
CA GLN A 48 37.52 -21.64 -21.32
C GLN A 48 36.71 -21.40 -20.03
N VAL A 49 35.59 -22.06 -19.72
CA VAL A 49 35.04 -23.41 -19.98
C VAL A 49 33.51 -23.24 -19.79
N GLY A 50 32.56 -23.70 -20.61
CA GLY A 50 32.29 -25.08 -21.03
C GLY A 50 31.21 -25.75 -20.14
N GLN A 51 30.01 -25.95 -20.72
CA GLN A 51 28.94 -26.91 -20.35
C GLN A 51 28.00 -26.48 -19.20
N VAL A 52 26.67 -26.61 -19.29
CA VAL A 52 25.92 -27.82 -19.67
C VAL A 52 24.54 -27.52 -20.30
N ALA A 53 24.21 -28.32 -21.33
CA ALA A 53 22.89 -28.78 -21.84
C ALA A 53 21.92 -27.83 -22.60
N GLN A 54 21.56 -28.33 -23.79
CA GLN A 54 20.74 -27.79 -24.88
C GLN A 54 19.25 -28.27 -24.82
N PRO A 55 18.37 -27.76 -25.71
CA PRO A 55 16.90 -27.83 -25.65
C PRO A 55 16.27 -29.00 -26.45
N LEU A 56 14.97 -29.22 -26.25
CA LEU A 56 14.04 -30.06 -27.04
C LEU A 56 12.74 -29.23 -27.18
N LEU A 57 12.03 -29.04 -28.29
CA LEU A 57 11.82 -29.80 -29.53
C LEU A 57 11.25 -28.85 -30.62
N GLN A 58 11.52 -29.18 -31.89
CA GLN A 58 10.93 -28.60 -33.11
C GLN A 58 9.63 -29.34 -33.54
N PRO A 59 8.86 -28.81 -34.52
CA PRO A 59 7.47 -29.21 -34.81
C PRO A 59 7.32 -30.29 -35.91
N GLU A 60 6.30 -31.15 -35.77
CA GLU A 60 5.84 -32.12 -36.77
C GLU A 60 4.55 -31.60 -37.44
N LEU A 61 4.62 -31.27 -38.73
CA LEU A 61 3.46 -31.10 -39.61
C LEU A 61 3.63 -31.94 -40.87
N GLY A 62 2.73 -32.91 -41.05
CA GLY A 62 2.39 -33.44 -42.36
C GLY A 62 2.10 -34.93 -42.39
N ARG A 63 0.83 -35.31 -42.19
CA ARG A 63 0.10 -36.22 -43.11
C ARG A 63 -1.33 -36.55 -42.62
N LEU A 64 -2.20 -36.64 -43.63
CA LEU A 64 -3.55 -37.23 -43.68
C LEU A 64 -4.73 -36.29 -43.44
N GLY A 65 -5.36 -35.91 -44.56
CA GLY A 65 -6.70 -35.38 -44.60
C GLY A 65 -7.75 -36.49 -44.48
N ALA A 66 -8.86 -36.15 -43.82
CA ALA A 66 -10.17 -36.77 -43.99
C ALA A 66 -11.24 -35.77 -43.54
N THR A 67 -11.98 -35.25 -44.52
CA THR A 67 -13.37 -34.75 -44.48
C THR A 67 -13.97 -34.32 -43.12
N ALA A 68 -14.12 -33.00 -42.92
CA ALA A 68 -15.00 -32.44 -41.89
C ALA A 68 -16.34 -32.01 -42.52
N GLU A 69 -17.44 -32.59 -42.04
CA GLU A 69 -18.82 -32.12 -42.27
C GLU A 69 -19.07 -30.77 -41.57
N PRO A 70 -19.99 -29.92 -42.09
CA PRO A 70 -20.27 -28.63 -41.47
C PRO A 70 -21.17 -28.77 -40.23
N ALA A 71 -20.76 -28.10 -39.15
CA ALA A 71 -21.49 -28.02 -37.88
C ALA A 71 -22.88 -27.37 -38.05
N GLN A 72 -23.89 -27.99 -37.43
CA GLN A 72 -25.26 -27.49 -37.29
C GLN A 72 -25.34 -26.42 -36.17
N PRO A 73 -26.26 -25.44 -36.25
CA PRO A 73 -26.35 -24.34 -35.30
C PRO A 73 -26.97 -24.76 -33.96
N ILE A 74 -26.48 -24.18 -32.87
CA ILE A 74 -26.96 -24.40 -31.50
C ILE A 74 -28.25 -23.63 -31.27
N ASP A 75 -29.28 -24.34 -30.84
CA ASP A 75 -30.61 -23.82 -30.51
C ASP A 75 -30.61 -23.12 -29.13
N GLN A 76 -31.25 -21.95 -29.06
CA GLN A 76 -31.53 -21.21 -27.84
C GLN A 76 -33.01 -21.40 -27.50
N ASP A 77 -33.35 -22.13 -26.43
CA ASP A 77 -34.31 -21.65 -25.42
C ASP A 77 -34.63 -22.66 -24.28
N LEU A 78 -34.63 -22.11 -23.06
CA LEU A 78 -35.58 -22.29 -21.94
C LEU A 78 -35.60 -23.56 -21.04
N ALA A 79 -35.22 -23.30 -19.77
CA ALA A 79 -36.05 -23.40 -18.55
C ALA A 79 -35.83 -24.54 -17.51
N ARG A 80 -35.25 -24.09 -16.37
CA ARG A 80 -35.56 -24.37 -14.94
C ARG A 80 -35.11 -25.68 -14.23
N PRO A 81 -34.89 -25.62 -12.89
CA PRO A 81 -33.89 -26.42 -12.19
C PRO A 81 -34.47 -27.54 -11.32
N ALA A 82 -33.63 -28.53 -11.00
CA ALA A 82 -33.89 -29.50 -9.94
C ALA A 82 -32.64 -29.70 -9.07
N GLY A 83 -32.77 -29.28 -7.81
CA GLY A 83 -32.16 -29.72 -6.54
C GLY A 83 -30.76 -30.35 -6.49
N GLY A 84 -29.96 -29.89 -5.53
CA GLY A 84 -28.88 -30.67 -4.92
C GLY A 84 -27.77 -29.83 -4.29
N ASP A 85 -27.86 -29.68 -2.96
CA ASP A 85 -26.88 -29.21 -1.97
C ASP A 85 -25.41 -29.02 -2.38
N GLY A 86 -24.83 -27.85 -2.04
CA GLY A 86 -23.39 -27.66 -2.04
C GLY A 86 -22.90 -26.21 -1.96
N VAL A 87 -22.69 -25.73 -0.73
CA VAL A 87 -21.75 -24.65 -0.32
C VAL A 87 -21.98 -23.25 -0.92
N ALA A 88 -22.49 -22.34 -0.10
CA ALA A 88 -22.53 -20.92 -0.37
C ALA A 88 -21.12 -20.31 -0.31
N LEU A 89 -20.52 -20.03 -1.47
CA LEU A 89 -19.43 -19.06 -1.59
C LEU A 89 -20.06 -17.67 -1.65
N ALA A 90 -20.03 -16.96 -0.53
CA ALA A 90 -20.46 -15.58 -0.44
C ALA A 90 -19.45 -14.71 -1.22
N GLY A 91 -19.86 -14.28 -2.40
CA GLY A 91 -19.17 -13.24 -3.16
C GLY A 91 -19.33 -11.89 -2.46
N TYR A 92 -18.28 -11.47 -1.75
CA TYR A 92 -18.07 -10.10 -1.29
C TYR A 92 -16.60 -9.75 -1.53
N GLY A 93 -16.29 -9.34 -2.77
CA GLY A 93 -14.95 -8.83 -3.13
C GLY A 93 -15.06 -7.67 -4.12
N ALA A 94 -15.93 -7.81 -5.14
CA ALA A 94 -16.10 -6.78 -6.16
C ALA A 94 -16.94 -5.55 -5.73
N LEU A 95 -17.73 -5.64 -4.66
CA LEU A 95 -18.58 -4.53 -4.20
C LEU A 95 -17.85 -3.55 -3.26
N GLY A 96 -16.79 -4.00 -2.56
CA GLY A 96 -16.01 -3.14 -1.66
C GLY A 96 -15.19 -2.11 -2.42
N LEU A 97 -14.49 -2.56 -3.46
CA LEU A 97 -13.69 -1.70 -4.35
C LEU A 97 -14.56 -0.68 -5.11
N ALA A 98 -15.73 -1.10 -5.61
CA ALA A 98 -16.65 -0.18 -6.29
C ALA A 98 -17.23 0.89 -5.35
N GLN A 99 -17.49 0.56 -4.08
CA GLN A 99 -18.01 1.52 -3.10
C GLN A 99 -16.93 2.52 -2.66
N ARG A 100 -15.68 2.07 -2.43
CA ARG A 100 -14.54 2.96 -2.11
C ARG A 100 -14.24 3.95 -3.24
N LEU A 101 -14.39 3.54 -4.50
CA LEU A 101 -14.20 4.41 -5.67
C LEU A 101 -15.32 5.48 -5.82
N VAL A 102 -16.54 5.18 -5.37
CA VAL A 102 -17.65 6.14 -5.32
C VAL A 102 -17.46 7.16 -4.19
N ASP A 103 -17.03 6.71 -3.01
CA ASP A 103 -16.79 7.57 -1.85
C ASP A 103 -15.60 8.53 -2.08
N LEU A 104 -14.63 8.14 -2.91
CA LEU A 104 -13.51 9.01 -3.32
C LEU A 104 -13.93 10.12 -4.30
N LEU A 105 -15.02 9.91 -5.04
CA LEU A 105 -15.56 10.89 -6.01
C LEU A 105 -16.58 11.85 -5.39
N GLU A 106 -17.20 11.46 -4.27
CA GLU A 106 -18.17 12.28 -3.52
C GLU A 106 -17.56 12.81 -2.22
N GLY A 107 -16.85 13.94 -2.31
CA GLY A 107 -16.27 14.62 -1.14
C GLY A 107 -17.29 14.97 -0.04
N PRO A 108 -16.84 15.22 1.21
CA PRO A 108 -17.71 15.20 2.38
C PRO A 108 -18.78 16.29 2.36
N ALA A 109 -20.05 15.87 2.43
CA ALA A 109 -21.21 16.73 2.58
C ALA A 109 -21.20 17.45 3.95
N ALA A 110 -21.16 18.78 3.93
CA ALA A 110 -21.29 19.64 5.09
C ALA A 110 -22.64 19.43 5.80
N ARG A 111 -22.62 19.21 7.13
CA ARG A 111 -23.84 19.21 7.96
C ARG A 111 -24.12 20.61 8.52
N PRO A 112 -25.38 21.08 8.51
CA PRO A 112 -25.76 22.38 9.05
C PRO A 112 -25.89 22.35 10.58
N GLY A 113 -25.67 23.52 11.18
CA GLY A 113 -25.44 23.69 12.61
C GLY A 113 -26.66 23.57 13.54
N GLU A 114 -26.34 23.53 14.83
CA GLU A 114 -27.30 23.65 15.92
C GLU A 114 -26.92 24.80 16.85
N SER A 115 -27.97 25.53 17.21
CA SER A 115 -28.04 26.84 17.82
C SER A 115 -27.79 26.87 19.32
N GLU A 116 -27.23 28.00 19.74
CA GLU A 116 -27.23 28.58 21.08
C GLU A 116 -28.54 28.38 21.86
N ARG A 117 -28.42 28.09 23.16
CA ARG A 117 -29.40 28.46 24.18
C ARG A 117 -28.71 28.95 25.43
N ASP A 118 -28.84 30.26 25.65
CA ASP A 118 -28.75 30.93 26.93
C ASP A 118 -29.88 30.49 27.88
N GLY A 119 -29.62 30.54 29.19
CA GLY A 119 -30.66 30.33 30.21
C GLY A 119 -30.17 30.20 31.65
N ASP A 120 -29.70 31.31 32.21
CA ASP A 120 -30.01 31.88 33.54
C ASP A 120 -30.58 30.98 34.67
N GLY A 121 -30.08 31.09 35.92
CA GLY A 121 -30.77 30.49 37.06
C GLY A 121 -30.01 30.33 38.38
N ASN A 122 -29.89 31.43 39.12
CA ASN A 122 -29.49 31.59 40.54
C ASN A 122 -30.19 30.64 41.54
N GLY A 123 -29.55 30.32 42.68
CA GLY A 123 -30.22 29.60 43.78
C GLY A 123 -29.35 29.22 44.98
N LEU A 124 -29.06 30.20 45.83
CA LEU A 124 -28.56 30.05 47.21
C LEU A 124 -29.50 29.15 48.06
N GLN A 125 -28.94 28.32 48.95
CA GLN A 125 -29.34 28.23 50.36
C GLN A 125 -28.37 27.39 51.19
N ARG A 126 -27.87 28.03 52.26
CA ARG A 126 -27.36 27.40 53.49
C ARG A 126 -28.54 26.79 54.23
N ASP A 127 -28.29 25.78 55.05
CA ASP A 127 -28.82 25.70 56.40
C ASP A 127 -27.92 24.83 57.28
N GLU A 128 -27.89 25.21 58.55
CA GLU A 128 -26.97 24.86 59.61
C GLU A 128 -27.51 23.70 60.50
N ASP A 129 -26.63 23.27 61.41
CA ASP A 129 -26.90 22.76 62.77
C ASP A 129 -27.23 21.28 63.06
N ASP A 130 -26.24 20.67 63.74
CA ASP A 130 -26.27 20.02 65.08
C ASP A 130 -27.40 19.06 65.48
N ASP A 131 -27.00 17.87 65.96
CA ASP A 131 -27.35 17.49 67.34
C ASP A 131 -26.51 16.31 67.91
N ASP A 132 -26.19 16.47 69.19
CA ASP A 132 -25.40 15.67 70.11
C ASP A 132 -25.91 14.24 70.37
N VAL A 133 -24.98 13.28 70.60
CA VAL A 133 -25.18 12.24 71.64
C VAL A 133 -23.87 11.87 72.33
N VAL A 134 -23.81 12.19 73.62
CA VAL A 134 -22.79 11.82 74.61
C VAL A 134 -22.98 10.38 75.09
N HIS A 135 -21.93 9.55 75.12
CA HIS A 135 -21.79 8.52 76.16
C HIS A 135 -20.34 8.15 76.51
N ARG A 136 -20.05 8.38 77.81
CA ARG A 136 -19.16 7.65 78.74
C ARG A 136 -17.68 7.45 78.43
N ARG A 137 -16.89 8.04 79.33
CA ARG A 137 -15.48 7.77 79.63
C ARG A 137 -15.26 6.34 80.13
N GLU A 138 -14.23 5.68 79.60
CA GLU A 138 -13.40 4.73 80.35
C GLU A 138 -11.92 5.08 80.12
N HIS A 139 -11.19 5.18 81.23
CA HIS A 139 -9.74 5.32 81.30
C HIS A 139 -9.10 3.94 81.09
N CYS A 140 -8.18 3.81 80.13
CA CYS A 140 -7.23 2.69 80.07
C CYS A 140 -5.87 3.20 79.57
N THR A 141 -4.80 2.72 80.21
CA THR A 141 -3.41 3.19 80.17
C THR A 141 -2.71 3.00 78.83
N PRO A 142 -1.64 3.75 78.52
CA PRO A 142 -0.91 3.63 77.25
C PRO A 142 0.26 2.65 77.41
N ASP A 143 0.17 1.46 76.82
CA ASP A 143 1.40 0.74 76.44
C ASP A 143 1.15 -0.37 75.40
N ALA A 144 1.43 -0.06 74.14
CA ALA A 144 1.73 -1.03 73.10
C ALA A 144 2.43 -0.32 71.93
N PRO A 145 3.63 -0.77 71.49
CA PRO A 145 4.29 -0.19 70.33
C PRO A 145 3.52 -0.56 69.06
N ARG A 146 2.93 0.42 68.39
CA ARG A 146 2.41 0.27 67.03
C ARG A 146 3.60 0.01 66.10
N ALA A 147 3.69 -1.20 65.57
CA ALA A 147 4.59 -1.52 64.49
C ALA A 147 4.16 -0.71 63.24
N THR A 148 4.95 0.31 62.91
CA THR A 148 4.85 1.06 61.66
C THR A 148 5.28 0.12 60.54
N LEU A 149 4.33 -0.46 59.82
CA LEU A 149 4.65 -1.10 58.54
C LEU A 149 5.15 0.00 57.59
N PRO A 150 6.31 -0.17 56.94
CA PRO A 150 6.77 0.81 55.98
C PRO A 150 5.78 0.84 54.81
N LEU A 151 5.20 2.01 54.55
CA LEU A 151 4.54 2.29 53.28
C LEU A 151 5.59 2.08 52.18
N VAL A 152 5.53 0.92 51.52
CA VAL A 152 6.25 0.70 50.27
C VAL A 152 5.62 1.68 49.28
N PRO A 153 6.33 2.69 48.77
CA PRO A 153 5.76 3.56 47.76
C PRO A 153 5.53 2.69 46.52
N MET A 154 4.27 2.37 46.23
CA MET A 154 3.90 1.92 44.90
C MET A 154 4.21 3.08 43.96
N ARG A 155 5.36 2.99 43.30
CA ARG A 155 5.67 3.80 42.13
C ARG A 155 4.68 3.39 41.06
N LEU A 156 3.55 4.08 40.99
CA LEU A 156 2.70 4.10 39.81
C LEU A 156 3.60 4.54 38.65
N ARG A 157 4.03 3.57 37.84
CA ARG A 157 4.80 3.83 36.63
C ARG A 157 3.82 4.40 35.62
N LEU A 158 3.50 5.68 35.77
CA LEU A 158 2.90 6.50 34.73
C LEU A 158 3.94 6.54 33.61
N ILE A 159 3.84 5.60 32.66
CA ILE A 159 4.58 5.68 31.41
C ILE A 159 4.21 7.04 30.81
N PRO A 160 5.17 7.95 30.58
CA PRO A 160 4.91 9.22 29.94
C PRO A 160 4.14 8.97 28.64
N ARG A 161 3.02 9.67 28.41
CA ARG A 161 2.16 9.41 27.24
C ARG A 161 2.94 9.47 25.91
N GLU A 162 4.02 10.24 25.89
CA GLU A 162 5.00 10.41 24.81
C GLU A 162 5.75 9.12 24.45
N GLU A 163 6.12 8.29 25.43
CA GLU A 163 6.91 7.07 25.17
C GLU A 163 6.15 6.03 24.35
N ARG A 164 4.82 6.02 24.49
CA ARG A 164 3.93 5.05 23.83
C ARG A 164 3.83 5.24 22.32
N PHE A 165 4.01 6.46 21.78
CA PHE A 165 3.99 6.64 20.32
C PHE A 165 5.11 5.85 19.65
N PHE A 166 6.33 5.92 20.19
CA PHE A 166 7.47 5.15 19.67
C PHE A 166 7.26 3.64 19.74
N ASP A 167 6.65 3.15 20.82
CA ASP A 167 6.34 1.72 20.94
C ASP A 167 5.29 1.29 19.90
N MET A 168 4.29 2.13 19.64
CA MET A 168 3.24 1.85 18.64
C MET A 168 3.78 1.89 17.21
N PHE A 169 4.67 2.83 16.86
CA PHE A 169 5.33 2.82 15.55
C PHE A 169 6.18 1.55 15.35
N ALA A 170 6.89 1.12 16.39
CA ALA A 170 7.67 -0.12 16.33
C ALA A 170 6.79 -1.37 16.23
N GLU A 171 5.61 -1.36 16.87
CA GLU A 171 4.60 -2.42 16.73
C GLU A 171 4.03 -2.47 15.31
N ASP A 172 3.65 -1.32 14.76
CA ASP A 172 3.09 -1.21 13.41
C ASP A 172 4.11 -1.65 12.35
N ALA A 173 5.35 -1.17 12.44
CA ALA A 173 6.42 -1.59 11.53
C ALA A 173 6.73 -3.09 11.61
N ALA A 174 6.57 -3.70 12.79
CA ALA A 174 6.69 -5.15 12.94
C ALA A 174 5.52 -5.91 12.30
N ASN A 175 4.31 -5.33 12.32
CA ASN A 175 3.15 -5.85 11.61
C ASN A 175 3.35 -5.78 10.08
N VAL A 176 3.79 -4.63 9.56
CA VAL A 176 4.13 -4.43 8.14
C VAL A 176 5.19 -5.45 7.68
N LEU A 177 6.27 -5.63 8.45
CA LEU A 177 7.27 -6.65 8.16
C LEU A 177 6.69 -8.09 8.19
N GLY A 178 5.73 -8.33 9.08
CA GLY A 178 4.98 -9.59 9.12
C GLY A 178 4.22 -9.85 7.82
N ALA A 179 3.46 -8.87 7.35
CA ALA A 179 2.70 -8.93 6.10
C ALA A 179 3.63 -9.14 4.89
N ALA A 180 4.73 -8.38 4.80
CA ALA A 180 5.72 -8.54 3.72
C ALA A 180 6.29 -9.98 3.67
N ARG A 181 6.58 -10.59 4.83
CA ARG A 181 7.07 -11.97 4.90
C ARG A 181 6.01 -12.99 4.54
N LEU A 182 4.75 -12.76 4.90
CA LEU A 182 3.62 -13.60 4.46
C LEU A 182 3.46 -13.53 2.94
N PHE A 183 3.58 -12.34 2.35
CA PHE A 183 3.53 -12.13 0.91
C PHE A 183 4.69 -12.81 0.18
N GLU A 184 5.94 -12.66 0.66
CA GLU A 184 7.07 -13.38 0.07
C GLU A 184 6.88 -14.90 0.16
N ALA A 185 6.41 -15.43 1.30
CA ALA A 185 6.10 -16.84 1.46
C ALA A 185 4.97 -17.30 0.51
N MET A 186 3.97 -16.45 0.29
CA MET A 186 2.93 -16.69 -0.70
C MET A 186 3.50 -16.92 -2.08
N LEU A 187 4.39 -16.04 -2.55
CA LEU A 187 4.99 -16.16 -3.88
C LEU A 187 6.00 -17.31 -3.99
N ARG A 188 6.70 -17.65 -2.90
CA ARG A 188 7.70 -18.73 -2.92
C ARG A 188 7.09 -20.13 -2.99
N SER A 189 6.03 -20.38 -2.22
CA SER A 189 5.40 -21.72 -2.17
C SER A 189 4.24 -21.86 -3.14
N TYR A 190 3.44 -20.81 -3.30
CA TYR A 190 2.29 -20.72 -4.22
C TYR A 190 1.32 -21.93 -4.23
N ASP A 191 1.15 -22.58 -3.09
CA ASP A 191 0.32 -23.77 -2.87
C ASP A 191 -1.12 -23.46 -2.44
N ALA A 192 -1.32 -22.41 -1.63
CA ALA A 192 -2.64 -21.96 -1.16
C ALA A 192 -2.72 -20.42 -1.17
N PRO A 193 -2.65 -19.78 -2.36
CA PRO A 193 -2.52 -18.33 -2.47
C PRO A 193 -3.73 -17.59 -1.88
N GLU A 194 -4.95 -18.11 -2.00
CA GLU A 194 -6.14 -17.47 -1.41
C GLU A 194 -6.10 -17.49 0.12
N GLN A 195 -5.66 -18.59 0.74
CA GLN A 195 -5.56 -18.67 2.19
C GLN A 195 -4.48 -17.72 2.73
N ARG A 196 -3.36 -17.57 2.02
CA ARG A 196 -2.31 -16.63 2.40
C ARG A 196 -2.73 -15.17 2.20
N ALA A 197 -3.49 -14.86 1.16
CA ALA A 197 -4.06 -13.53 0.98
C ALA A 197 -4.97 -13.16 2.16
N LEU A 198 -5.75 -14.10 2.70
CA LEU A 198 -6.54 -13.86 3.92
C LEU A 198 -5.67 -13.54 5.14
N GLU A 199 -4.53 -14.23 5.30
CA GLU A 199 -3.58 -13.95 6.40
C GLU A 199 -2.91 -12.57 6.26
N ILE A 200 -2.65 -12.13 5.02
CA ILE A 200 -2.12 -10.79 4.73
C ILE A 200 -3.16 -9.73 5.05
N ARG A 201 -4.42 -9.94 4.67
CA ARG A 201 -5.52 -9.03 5.04
C ARG A 201 -5.75 -8.94 6.55
N ASP A 202 -5.60 -10.06 7.27
CA ASP A 202 -5.66 -10.01 8.74
C ASP A 202 -4.52 -9.16 9.33
N ALA A 203 -3.37 -9.09 8.66
CA ALA A 203 -2.29 -8.18 9.02
C ALA A 203 -2.62 -6.73 8.65
N GLU A 204 -3.23 -6.46 7.50
CA GLU A 204 -3.74 -5.13 7.12
C GLU A 204 -4.71 -4.59 8.17
N HIS A 205 -5.76 -5.34 8.51
CA HIS A 205 -6.72 -4.93 9.53
C HIS A 205 -6.06 -4.62 10.89
N ARG A 206 -4.99 -5.37 11.24
CA ARG A 206 -4.24 -5.11 12.46
C ARG A 206 -3.46 -3.79 12.39
N GLY A 207 -2.83 -3.49 11.25
CA GLY A 207 -2.14 -2.20 11.04
C GLY A 207 -3.12 -1.04 11.14
N ASP A 208 -4.26 -1.20 10.48
CA ASP A 208 -5.37 -0.25 10.45
C ASP A 208 -5.91 0.07 11.87
N GLU A 209 -6.04 -0.96 12.73
CA GLU A 209 -6.35 -0.79 14.16
C GLU A 209 -5.27 0.01 14.93
N ILE A 210 -3.99 -0.23 14.65
CA ILE A 210 -2.86 0.46 15.27
C ILE A 210 -2.84 1.93 14.83
N SER A 211 -2.96 2.21 13.53
CA SER A 211 -3.06 3.54 12.93
C SER A 211 -4.19 4.36 13.56
N HIS A 212 -5.39 3.78 13.67
CA HIS A 212 -6.52 4.42 14.33
C HIS A 212 -6.27 4.69 15.83
N GLU A 213 -5.56 3.80 16.53
CA GLU A 213 -5.19 4.04 17.92
C GLU A 213 -4.19 5.19 18.07
N ILE A 214 -3.18 5.27 17.19
CA ILE A 214 -2.21 6.38 17.18
C ILE A 214 -2.94 7.70 16.94
N GLY A 215 -3.84 7.75 15.94
CA GLY A 215 -4.65 8.93 15.63
C GLY A 215 -5.47 9.42 16.83
N ARG A 216 -6.27 8.55 17.45
CA ARG A 216 -7.06 8.90 18.65
C ARG A 216 -6.20 9.37 19.82
N ARG A 217 -5.02 8.76 19.99
CA ARG A 217 -4.07 9.15 21.03
C ARG A 217 -3.45 10.51 20.73
N LEU A 218 -3.18 10.81 19.47
CA LEU A 218 -2.65 12.10 19.03
C LEU A 218 -3.64 13.23 19.33
N GLU A 219 -4.93 13.04 19.03
CA GLU A 219 -6.00 14.02 19.31
C GLU A 219 -6.13 14.35 20.81
N SER A 220 -5.93 13.35 21.68
CA SER A 220 -6.12 13.49 23.13
C SER A 220 -4.84 13.84 23.91
N THR A 221 -3.71 13.97 23.22
CA THR A 221 -2.41 14.27 23.83
C THR A 221 -2.03 15.71 23.53
N PHE A 222 -1.78 16.54 24.54
CA PHE A 222 -1.43 17.96 24.33
C PHE A 222 0.04 18.14 23.90
N VAL A 223 0.97 17.40 24.51
CA VAL A 223 2.41 17.43 24.23
C VAL A 223 2.81 16.17 23.48
N THR A 224 3.31 16.31 22.26
CA THR A 224 3.74 15.20 21.40
C THR A 224 5.28 15.07 21.39
N PRO A 225 5.83 13.88 21.14
CA PRO A 225 7.27 13.67 21.13
C PRO A 225 8.00 14.40 19.97
N PHE A 226 7.28 14.68 18.90
CA PHE A 226 7.69 15.49 17.74
C PHE A 226 6.45 16.06 17.04
N ASP A 227 6.63 16.72 15.90
CA ASP A 227 5.57 17.39 15.14
C ASP A 227 4.37 16.46 14.85
N ARG A 228 3.15 16.96 15.07
CA ARG A 228 1.91 16.20 14.82
C ARG A 228 1.76 15.78 13.36
N GLU A 229 2.17 16.66 12.45
CA GLU A 229 2.12 16.41 11.01
C GLU A 229 3.02 15.24 10.63
N ASP A 230 4.20 15.12 11.25
CA ASP A 230 5.09 13.99 11.00
C ASP A 230 4.57 12.69 11.62
N ILE A 231 3.88 12.75 12.77
CA ILE A 231 3.18 11.57 13.32
C ILE A 231 2.10 11.09 12.35
N HIS A 232 1.26 12.00 11.85
CA HIS A 232 0.23 11.68 10.86
C HIS A 232 0.82 11.16 9.54
N GLY A 233 1.88 11.79 9.04
CA GLY A 233 2.57 11.34 7.84
C GLY A 233 3.14 9.94 8.01
N LEU A 234 3.74 9.66 9.17
CA LEU A 234 4.36 8.36 9.43
C LEU A 234 3.33 7.23 9.54
N ILE A 235 2.19 7.44 10.21
CA ILE A 235 1.13 6.41 10.25
C ILE A 235 0.54 6.18 8.86
N SER A 236 0.28 7.24 8.09
CA SER A 236 -0.30 7.12 6.74
C SER A 236 0.63 6.38 5.80
N ALA A 237 1.93 6.65 5.85
CA ALA A 237 2.88 6.00 4.96
C ALA A 237 3.10 4.52 5.32
N LEU A 238 3.02 4.14 6.61
CA LEU A 238 3.09 2.73 7.01
C LEU A 238 1.83 1.96 6.57
N ASP A 239 0.67 2.59 6.70
CA ASP A 239 -0.61 2.10 6.21
C ASP A 239 -0.56 1.86 4.70
N ASP A 240 -0.08 2.84 3.92
CA ASP A 240 0.08 2.70 2.47
C ASP A 240 0.94 1.48 2.10
N VAL A 241 2.08 1.25 2.78
CA VAL A 241 2.92 0.07 2.52
C VAL A 241 2.14 -1.24 2.72
N LEU A 242 1.36 -1.30 3.80
CA LEU A 242 0.60 -2.49 4.15
C LEU A 242 -0.55 -2.75 3.16
N ASP A 243 -1.27 -1.69 2.78
CA ASP A 243 -2.32 -1.72 1.77
C ASP A 243 -1.80 -2.22 0.43
N PHE A 244 -0.64 -1.72 -0.02
CA PHE A 244 -0.05 -2.16 -1.29
C PHE A 244 0.44 -3.62 -1.26
N ILE A 245 0.87 -4.12 -0.09
CA ILE A 245 1.17 -5.55 0.10
C ILE A 245 -0.10 -6.40 -0.01
N GLU A 246 -1.21 -5.96 0.60
CA GLU A 246 -2.52 -6.61 0.45
C GLU A 246 -2.99 -6.58 -1.01
N GLU A 247 -2.93 -5.42 -1.66
CA GLU A 247 -3.34 -5.23 -3.06
C GLU A 247 -2.53 -6.13 -4.00
N CYS A 248 -1.22 -6.29 -3.73
CA CYS A 248 -0.38 -7.25 -4.45
C CYS A 248 -0.93 -8.67 -4.31
N ALA A 249 -1.18 -9.13 -3.09
CA ALA A 249 -1.70 -10.48 -2.85
C ALA A 249 -3.04 -10.71 -3.56
N ASP A 250 -3.96 -9.76 -3.43
CA ASP A 250 -5.29 -9.80 -4.06
C ASP A 250 -5.21 -9.80 -5.59
N THR A 251 -4.28 -9.03 -6.16
CA THR A 251 -4.06 -8.97 -7.62
C THR A 251 -3.65 -10.32 -8.18
N PHE A 252 -2.79 -11.08 -7.49
CA PHE A 252 -2.43 -12.44 -7.93
C PHE A 252 -3.66 -13.37 -8.02
N ILE A 253 -4.61 -13.24 -7.10
CA ILE A 253 -5.86 -14.02 -7.08
C ILE A 253 -6.81 -13.53 -8.17
N LEU A 254 -7.06 -12.22 -8.23
CA LEU A 254 -8.01 -11.59 -9.15
C LEU A 254 -7.63 -11.88 -10.61
N TYR A 255 -6.35 -11.81 -10.92
CA TYR A 255 -5.83 -12.05 -12.27
C TYR A 255 -5.65 -13.53 -12.58
N ARG A 256 -5.88 -14.42 -11.60
CA ARG A 256 -5.68 -15.86 -11.72
C ARG A 256 -4.28 -16.17 -12.25
N ILE A 257 -3.27 -15.61 -11.59
CA ILE A 257 -1.88 -15.90 -11.91
C ILE A 257 -1.64 -17.39 -11.63
N GLU A 258 -1.08 -18.11 -12.60
CA GLU A 258 -0.86 -19.56 -12.46
C GLU A 258 0.39 -19.88 -11.62
N ALA A 259 1.43 -19.05 -11.77
CA ALA A 259 2.67 -19.18 -11.02
C ALA A 259 3.42 -17.82 -10.97
N PRO A 260 4.03 -17.47 -9.83
CA PRO A 260 4.90 -16.31 -9.70
C PRO A 260 6.14 -16.42 -10.60
N THR A 261 6.54 -15.32 -11.21
CA THR A 261 7.84 -15.25 -11.88
C THR A 261 8.97 -15.14 -10.86
N ALA A 262 10.19 -15.51 -11.28
CA ALA A 262 11.38 -15.30 -10.46
C ALA A 262 11.59 -13.82 -10.10
N VAL A 263 11.25 -12.91 -11.02
CA VAL A 263 11.31 -11.46 -10.81
C VAL A 263 10.34 -11.02 -9.72
N ALA A 264 9.08 -11.50 -9.75
CA ALA A 264 8.09 -11.16 -8.73
C ALA A 264 8.53 -11.64 -7.33
N VAL A 265 9.07 -12.86 -7.23
CA VAL A 265 9.63 -13.39 -5.98
C VAL A 265 10.82 -12.55 -5.50
N GLN A 266 11.67 -12.08 -6.42
CA GLN A 266 12.80 -11.23 -6.08
C GLN A 266 12.35 -9.83 -5.61
N GLN A 267 11.34 -9.22 -6.23
CA GLN A 267 10.75 -7.96 -5.76
C GLN A 267 10.11 -8.11 -4.38
N ALA A 268 9.36 -9.19 -4.11
CA ALA A 268 8.84 -9.47 -2.77
C ALA A 268 9.97 -9.58 -1.72
N SER A 269 11.12 -10.15 -2.10
CA SER A 269 12.29 -10.20 -1.22
C SER A 269 12.91 -8.81 -0.97
N ILE A 270 12.84 -7.89 -1.93
CA ILE A 270 13.26 -6.49 -1.76
C ILE A 270 12.33 -5.77 -0.78
N ILE A 271 11.01 -5.93 -0.94
CA ILE A 271 10.00 -5.38 -0.02
C ILE A 271 10.26 -5.84 1.42
N VAL A 272 10.52 -7.14 1.64
CA VAL A 272 10.88 -7.67 2.97
C VAL A 272 12.11 -6.97 3.54
N LYS A 273 13.18 -6.81 2.74
CA LYS A 273 14.42 -6.14 3.20
C LYS A 273 14.19 -4.68 3.54
N GLN A 274 13.38 -3.95 2.76
CA GLN A 274 13.03 -2.56 3.08
C GLN A 274 12.23 -2.51 4.39
N CYS A 275 11.23 -3.37 4.56
CA CYS A 275 10.45 -3.47 5.79
C CYS A 275 11.32 -3.80 7.01
N GLU A 276 12.38 -4.61 6.86
CA GLU A 276 13.37 -4.87 7.91
C GLU A 276 14.12 -3.58 8.31
N GLN A 277 14.55 -2.76 7.34
CA GLN A 277 15.17 -1.47 7.62
C GLN A 277 14.20 -0.50 8.30
N LEU A 278 12.94 -0.44 7.84
CA LEU A 278 11.91 0.42 8.44
C LEU A 278 11.60 0.01 9.89
N GLN A 279 11.47 -1.30 10.15
CA GLN A 279 11.24 -1.82 11.50
C GLN A 279 12.41 -1.47 12.43
N GLU A 280 13.65 -1.65 11.98
CA GLU A 280 14.81 -1.27 12.78
C GLU A 280 14.90 0.24 13.00
N ALA A 281 14.62 1.05 11.98
CA ALA A 281 14.62 2.50 12.08
C ALA A 281 13.60 3.00 13.09
N LEU A 282 12.37 2.47 13.04
CA LEU A 282 11.28 2.86 13.93
C LEU A 282 11.49 2.37 15.37
N ALA A 283 12.06 1.17 15.55
CA ALA A 283 12.49 0.69 16.86
C ALA A 283 13.58 1.57 17.49
N ASN A 284 14.42 2.21 16.67
CA ASN A 284 15.51 3.10 17.10
C ASN A 284 15.19 4.59 16.93
N LEU A 285 13.95 4.97 16.57
CA LEU A 285 13.58 6.36 16.29
C LEU A 285 13.78 7.26 17.51
N ARG A 286 13.68 6.67 18.72
CA ARG A 286 13.94 7.36 19.98
C ARG A 286 15.32 8.01 20.00
N GLY A 287 15.32 9.33 20.10
CA GLY A 287 16.54 10.14 20.21
C GLY A 287 17.14 10.59 18.88
N PHE A 288 16.51 10.26 17.74
CA PHE A 288 16.77 10.87 16.42
C PHE A 288 18.25 10.80 15.97
N LYS A 289 18.95 9.71 16.30
CA LYS A 289 20.41 9.59 16.05
C LYS A 289 20.77 8.27 15.42
N GLY A 290 21.71 8.34 14.48
CA GLY A 290 22.25 7.15 13.83
C GLY A 290 21.21 6.40 13.00
N LEU A 291 20.20 7.10 12.47
CA LEU A 291 19.14 6.52 11.65
C LEU A 291 19.51 6.52 10.14
N GLU A 292 20.55 7.28 9.77
CA GLU A 292 20.98 7.51 8.37
C GLU A 292 21.19 6.23 7.56
N ARG A 293 21.81 5.22 8.17
CA ARG A 293 22.05 3.93 7.54
C ARG A 293 20.77 3.27 7.00
N TYR A 294 19.63 3.52 7.63
CA TYR A 294 18.38 2.86 7.29
C TYR A 294 17.77 3.41 6.01
N TRP A 295 17.60 4.74 5.91
CA TRP A 295 17.02 5.33 4.70
C TRP A 295 17.96 5.21 3.49
N ILE A 296 19.28 5.27 3.70
CA ILE A 296 20.26 5.00 2.63
C ILE A 296 20.09 3.58 2.07
N GLU A 297 19.89 2.58 2.94
CA GLU A 297 19.70 1.19 2.48
C GLU A 297 18.33 1.01 1.82
N VAL A 298 17.28 1.66 2.31
CA VAL A 298 15.96 1.64 1.66
C VAL A 298 16.03 2.25 0.25
N HIS A 299 16.71 3.40 0.07
CA HIS A 299 16.95 4.01 -1.24
C HIS A 299 17.74 3.08 -2.17
N ARG A 300 18.78 2.40 -1.65
CA ARG A 300 19.54 1.43 -2.45
C ARG A 300 18.68 0.27 -2.93
N LEU A 301 17.78 -0.23 -2.06
CA LEU A 301 16.85 -1.31 -2.35
C LEU A 301 15.75 -0.90 -3.33
N GLU A 302 15.24 0.33 -3.24
CA GLU A 302 14.30 0.88 -4.22
C GLU A 302 14.92 0.88 -5.61
N ASN A 303 16.12 1.46 -5.76
CA ASN A 303 16.84 1.50 -7.02
C ASN A 303 17.08 0.10 -7.62
N GLU A 304 17.28 -0.91 -6.78
CA GLU A 304 17.40 -2.32 -7.20
C GLU A 304 16.06 -2.88 -7.71
N GLY A 305 14.95 -2.59 -7.02
CA GLY A 305 13.59 -2.97 -7.39
C GLY A 305 13.15 -2.33 -8.71
N ASP A 306 13.38 -1.04 -8.85
CA ASP A 306 13.14 -0.22 -10.03
C ASP A 306 13.82 -0.80 -11.30
N GLN A 307 15.10 -1.13 -11.19
CA GLN A 307 15.86 -1.71 -12.30
C GLN A 307 15.31 -3.09 -12.69
N LEU A 308 14.92 -3.88 -11.70
CA LEU A 308 14.36 -5.21 -11.90
C LEU A 308 12.98 -5.14 -12.59
N ALA A 309 12.10 -4.24 -12.15
CA ALA A 309 10.78 -4.00 -12.74
C ALA A 309 10.90 -3.53 -14.20
N ARG A 310 11.71 -2.50 -14.47
CA ARG A 310 11.93 -1.96 -15.82
C ARG A 310 12.44 -3.03 -16.79
N LYS A 311 13.40 -3.86 -16.35
CA LYS A 311 13.92 -4.95 -17.15
C LYS A 311 12.84 -6.00 -17.44
N ALA A 312 12.08 -6.41 -16.43
CA ALA A 312 11.03 -7.41 -16.60
C ALA A 312 9.91 -6.93 -17.54
N ILE A 313 9.53 -5.66 -17.44
CA ILE A 313 8.58 -5.03 -18.37
C ILE A 313 9.14 -4.99 -19.79
N ALA A 314 10.41 -4.60 -19.98
CA ALA A 314 11.02 -4.61 -21.31
C ALA A 314 11.01 -6.02 -21.94
N ASP A 315 11.34 -7.04 -21.15
CA ASP A 315 11.33 -8.44 -21.59
C ASP A 315 9.92 -8.92 -21.96
N LEU A 316 8.88 -8.51 -21.23
CA LEU A 316 7.47 -8.82 -21.56
C LEU A 316 7.09 -8.29 -22.94
N PHE A 317 7.45 -7.05 -23.26
CA PHE A 317 7.11 -6.43 -24.55
C PHE A 317 7.95 -6.98 -25.72
N ALA A 318 9.18 -7.43 -25.46
CA ALA A 318 10.03 -8.05 -26.48
C ALA A 318 9.59 -9.48 -26.85
N GLY A 319 8.99 -10.24 -25.91
CA GLY A 319 8.70 -11.67 -26.04
C GLY A 319 7.56 -12.05 -27.00
N GLY A 320 6.78 -11.08 -27.51
CA GLY A 320 5.67 -11.36 -28.45
C GLY A 320 4.56 -12.27 -27.86
N GLY A 321 4.42 -12.29 -26.54
CA GLY A 321 3.50 -13.16 -25.80
C GLY A 321 2.01 -12.79 -25.95
N HIS A 322 1.15 -13.56 -25.29
CA HIS A 322 -0.29 -13.33 -25.32
C HIS A 322 -0.63 -11.98 -24.64
N PRO A 323 -1.41 -11.08 -25.28
CA PRO A 323 -1.65 -9.73 -24.75
C PRO A 323 -2.26 -9.68 -23.35
N ILE A 324 -3.13 -10.65 -23.00
CA ILE A 324 -3.71 -10.71 -21.65
C ILE A 324 -2.64 -11.00 -20.60
N GLU A 325 -1.69 -11.90 -20.87
CA GLU A 325 -0.62 -12.23 -19.93
C GLU A 325 0.37 -11.06 -19.80
N LEU A 326 0.63 -10.35 -20.91
CA LEU A 326 1.41 -9.12 -20.88
C LEU A 326 0.76 -8.07 -19.97
N ILE A 327 -0.56 -7.84 -20.08
CA ILE A 327 -1.27 -6.88 -19.23
C ILE A 327 -1.19 -7.29 -17.76
N LYS A 328 -1.51 -8.54 -17.44
CA LYS A 328 -1.45 -9.06 -16.06
C LYS A 328 -0.08 -8.84 -15.42
N TRP A 329 0.98 -9.24 -16.11
CA TRP A 329 2.33 -9.14 -15.55
C TRP A 329 2.85 -7.72 -15.51
N LYS A 330 2.50 -6.87 -16.48
CA LYS A 330 2.85 -5.46 -16.44
C LYS A 330 2.23 -4.79 -15.21
N ASP A 331 0.95 -5.03 -14.95
CA ASP A 331 0.25 -4.47 -13.79
C ASP A 331 0.83 -5.02 -12.47
N VAL A 332 1.10 -6.33 -12.38
CA VAL A 332 1.74 -6.93 -11.19
C VAL A 332 3.11 -6.32 -10.93
N TYR A 333 3.95 -6.12 -11.96
CA TYR A 333 5.27 -5.51 -11.76
C TYR A 333 5.19 -4.04 -11.36
N ALA A 334 4.23 -3.29 -11.91
CA ALA A 334 4.01 -1.90 -11.52
C ALA A 334 3.55 -1.80 -10.06
N LEU A 335 2.69 -2.71 -9.60
CA LEU A 335 2.20 -2.72 -8.23
C LEU A 335 3.29 -3.10 -7.22
N LEU A 336 4.16 -4.06 -7.57
CA LEU A 336 5.32 -4.42 -6.77
C LEU A 336 6.33 -3.25 -6.68
N GLU A 337 6.57 -2.54 -7.79
CA GLU A 337 7.41 -1.33 -7.84
C GLU A 337 6.81 -0.23 -6.95
N GLU A 338 5.51 0.02 -7.03
CA GLU A 338 4.82 0.99 -6.17
C GLU A 338 4.92 0.63 -4.69
N THR A 339 4.84 -0.66 -4.33
CA THR A 339 5.01 -1.11 -2.94
C THR A 339 6.42 -0.79 -2.41
N ILE A 340 7.44 -0.93 -3.28
CA ILE A 340 8.83 -0.62 -2.98
C ILE A 340 9.03 0.90 -2.79
N ASP A 341 8.37 1.71 -3.62
CA ASP A 341 8.34 3.18 -3.51
C ASP A 341 7.68 3.64 -2.19
N LYS A 342 6.57 3.02 -1.77
CA LYS A 342 5.95 3.35 -0.47
C LYS A 342 6.85 3.07 0.71
N CYS A 343 7.71 2.05 0.63
CA CYS A 343 8.71 1.81 1.67
C CYS A 343 9.73 2.97 1.73
N GLU A 344 10.12 3.53 0.58
CA GLU A 344 10.96 4.72 0.50
C GLU A 344 10.25 5.96 1.08
N ASP A 345 8.96 6.16 0.82
CA ASP A 345 8.19 7.27 1.40
C ASP A 345 8.28 7.29 2.95
N VAL A 346 8.15 6.13 3.59
CA VAL A 346 8.34 5.99 5.05
C VAL A 346 9.76 6.41 5.46
N ALA A 347 10.78 5.96 4.72
CA ALA A 347 12.17 6.29 5.00
C ALA A 347 12.45 7.79 4.85
N ASN A 348 11.88 8.44 3.84
CA ASN A 348 11.97 9.88 3.59
C ASN A 348 11.32 10.69 4.73
N ILE A 349 10.22 10.19 5.31
CA ILE A 349 9.60 10.79 6.49
C ILE A 349 10.51 10.64 7.71
N ILE A 350 11.11 9.48 7.94
CA ILE A 350 12.06 9.24 9.04
C ILE A 350 13.28 10.16 8.91
N GLU A 351 13.84 10.32 7.71
CA GLU A 351 14.93 11.24 7.43
C GLU A 351 14.54 12.68 7.82
N ARG A 352 13.38 13.14 7.34
CA ARG A 352 12.88 14.50 7.62
C ARG A 352 12.70 14.74 9.12
N ILE A 353 12.09 13.80 9.84
CA ILE A 353 11.94 13.86 11.31
C ILE A 353 13.33 13.96 11.95
N THR A 354 14.26 13.11 11.54
CA THR A 354 15.62 13.08 12.10
C THR A 354 16.33 14.42 11.92
N ILE A 355 16.27 15.01 10.72
CA ILE A 355 16.89 16.31 10.41
C ILE A 355 16.29 17.44 11.25
N LYS A 356 14.97 17.45 11.47
CA LYS A 356 14.30 18.46 12.30
C LYS A 356 14.76 18.44 13.77
N HIS A 357 15.24 17.29 14.24
CA HIS A 357 15.62 17.06 15.65
C HIS A 357 17.13 16.83 15.85
N ALA A 358 17.95 17.03 14.82
CA ALA A 358 19.40 16.79 14.82
C ALA A 358 20.23 17.86 15.54
#